data_AF-A0A3A0EPA0-F1
#
_entry.id   AF-A0A3A0EPA0-F1
#
_cell.length_a   1.000
_cell.length_b   1.000
_cell.length_c   1.000
_cell.angle_alpha   90.00
_cell.angle_beta   90.00
_cell.angle_gamma   90.00
#
_symmetry.space_group_name_H-M   'P 1'
#
loop_
_entity.id
_entity.type
_entity.pdbx_description
1 polymer ?
#
loop_
_entity_poly.entity_id
_entity_poly.type
_entity_poly.pdbx_seq_one_letter_code
_entity_poly.pdbx_strand_id
1 'polypeptide(L)'
;MKLASGIGGLGQIVIASERERVERLGCLDPTEVVRRGAVVEPDLRDARTWSIGQLHIGRLRASYFGIQRTTRDRHGADVYGGSSITLVRGGFDALEPHVAGDASLRRAIGFASVYHDAAFASFEGIFASRCNYDVVQGRDADGVERTGVLEQSWRVGGASAAELAALHALRDEPAREKASAETVELHCADPELPEGAFVHFRGVDEHVGPITKYARLLDDADA
;
A
#
# COMPACT_ATOMS: atom_id res chain seq x y z
N MET A 1 18.06 -3.30 0.71
CA MET A 1 18.55 -2.31 -0.29
C MET A 1 17.62 -2.31 -1.48
N LYS A 2 17.27 -1.13 -1.98
CA LYS A 2 16.35 -0.95 -3.12
C LYS A 2 16.95 0.05 -4.11
N LEU A 3 16.86 -0.24 -5.40
CA LEU A 3 17.20 0.72 -6.45
C LEU A 3 16.01 1.62 -6.71
N ALA A 4 16.25 2.90 -7.00
CA ALA A 4 15.18 3.85 -7.32
C ALA A 4 14.39 3.49 -8.59
N SER A 5 14.94 2.62 -9.46
CA SER A 5 14.25 2.09 -10.64
C SER A 5 13.45 0.81 -10.37
N GLY A 6 13.41 0.32 -9.13
CA GLY A 6 12.66 -0.90 -8.79
C GLY A 6 11.16 -0.72 -8.97
N ILE A 7 10.46 -1.80 -9.34
CA ILE A 7 9.00 -1.81 -9.52
C ILE A 7 8.42 -2.91 -8.63
N GLY A 8 7.52 -2.55 -7.72
CA GLY A 8 6.71 -3.50 -6.97
C GLY A 8 7.51 -4.56 -6.19
N GLY A 9 8.60 -4.17 -5.52
CA GLY A 9 9.44 -5.11 -4.77
C GLY A 9 10.53 -5.82 -5.60
N LEU A 10 10.48 -5.77 -6.92
CA LEU A 10 11.47 -6.44 -7.78
C LEU A 10 12.85 -5.80 -7.65
N GLY A 11 13.87 -6.64 -7.54
CA GLY A 11 15.28 -6.22 -7.44
C GLY A 11 15.70 -5.69 -6.07
N GLN A 12 14.88 -5.88 -5.04
CA GLN A 12 15.27 -5.62 -3.66
C GLN A 12 16.12 -6.77 -3.12
N ILE A 13 17.14 -6.43 -2.34
CA ILE A 13 18.01 -7.42 -1.70
C ILE A 13 18.14 -7.14 -0.20
N VAL A 14 18.14 -8.20 0.60
CA VAL A 14 18.51 -8.15 2.01
C VAL A 14 20.02 -8.35 2.11
N ILE A 15 20.70 -7.46 2.82
CA ILE A 15 22.15 -7.51 3.04
C ILE A 15 22.37 -8.08 4.44
N ALA A 16 22.91 -9.30 4.52
CA ALA A 16 22.96 -10.05 5.78
C ALA A 16 24.25 -9.79 6.60
N SER A 17 25.25 -9.10 6.03
CA SER A 17 26.53 -8.87 6.70
C SER A 17 27.25 -7.63 6.20
N GLU A 18 28.21 -7.14 6.99
CA GLU A 18 29.09 -6.04 6.60
C GLU A 18 29.89 -6.36 5.32
N ARG A 19 30.39 -7.59 5.19
CA ARG A 19 31.11 -8.03 3.99
C ARG A 19 30.22 -7.92 2.75
N GLU A 20 28.99 -8.44 2.85
CA GLU A 20 28.02 -8.34 1.76
C GLU A 20 27.63 -6.88 1.49
N ARG A 21 27.55 -6.04 2.51
CA ARG A 21 27.28 -4.61 2.35
C ARG A 21 28.32 -3.94 1.44
N VAL A 22 29.61 -4.15 1.73
CA VAL A 22 30.70 -3.61 0.91
C VAL A 22 30.63 -4.15 -0.52
N GLU A 23 30.43 -5.46 -0.68
CA GLU A 23 30.33 -6.12 -1.98
C GLU A 23 29.16 -5.55 -2.82
N ARG A 24 27.94 -5.57 -2.27
CA ARG A 24 26.72 -5.18 -2.97
C ARG A 24 26.69 -3.69 -3.30
N LEU A 25 27.08 -2.83 -2.35
CA LEU A 25 27.16 -1.39 -2.60
C LEU A 25 28.28 -1.06 -3.60
N GLY A 26 29.40 -1.78 -3.56
CA GLY A 26 30.50 -1.63 -4.52
C GLY A 26 30.16 -2.06 -5.95
N CYS A 27 29.15 -2.93 -6.13
CA CYS A 27 28.66 -3.34 -7.45
C CYS A 27 27.65 -2.36 -8.07
N LEU A 28 27.20 -1.34 -7.34
CA LEU A 28 26.28 -0.34 -7.90
C LEU A 28 27.02 0.55 -8.91
N ASP A 29 26.39 0.82 -10.05
CA ASP A 29 26.89 1.82 -11.00
C ASP A 29 26.84 3.21 -10.35
N PRO A 30 27.99 3.88 -10.10
CA PRO A 30 28.01 5.19 -9.46
C PRO A 30 27.22 6.23 -10.24
N THR A 31 27.18 6.12 -11.57
CA THR A 31 26.45 7.05 -12.45
C THR A 31 24.96 6.94 -12.21
N GLU A 32 24.43 5.72 -12.14
CA GLU A 32 23.01 5.48 -11.87
C GLU A 32 22.64 5.85 -10.43
N VAL A 33 23.53 5.64 -9.45
CA VAL A 33 23.30 6.07 -8.07
C VAL A 33 23.23 7.59 -7.96
N VAL A 34 24.12 8.33 -8.62
CA VAL A 34 24.06 9.82 -8.64
C VAL A 34 22.79 10.30 -9.33
N ARG A 35 22.38 9.63 -10.42
CA ARG A 35 21.23 10.05 -11.22
C ARG A 35 19.89 9.74 -10.58
N ARG A 36 19.75 8.57 -9.96
CA ARG A 36 18.45 8.03 -9.49
C ARG A 36 18.40 7.79 -7.98
N GLY A 37 19.55 7.55 -7.35
CA GLY A 37 19.63 7.16 -5.95
C GLY A 37 19.40 5.67 -5.70
N ALA A 38 19.66 5.27 -4.47
CA ALA A 38 19.36 3.96 -3.91
C ALA A 38 18.96 4.11 -2.45
N VAL A 39 18.13 3.19 -1.94
CA VAL A 39 17.66 3.18 -0.56
C VAL A 39 18.31 2.03 0.19
N VAL A 40 18.90 2.34 1.34
CA VAL A 40 19.35 1.38 2.34
C VAL A 40 18.53 1.61 3.59
N GLU A 41 17.80 0.59 4.00
CA GLU A 41 16.90 0.62 5.15
C GLU A 41 17.04 -0.71 5.91
N PRO A 42 16.72 -0.73 7.22
CA PRO A 42 16.64 -1.97 7.97
C PRO A 42 15.62 -2.92 7.36
N ASP A 43 15.97 -4.20 7.26
CA ASP A 43 15.01 -5.26 7.00
C ASP A 43 14.21 -5.55 8.28
N LEU A 44 12.88 -5.59 8.18
CA LEU A 44 12.00 -5.75 9.33
C LEU A 44 11.41 -7.15 9.37
N ARG A 45 11.50 -7.79 10.54
CA ARG A 45 10.85 -9.07 10.85
C ARG A 45 9.42 -8.83 11.30
N ASP A 46 8.58 -9.83 11.06
CA ASP A 46 7.14 -9.80 11.39
C ASP A 46 6.46 -8.54 10.82
N ALA A 47 6.92 -8.12 9.65
CA ALA A 47 6.52 -6.85 9.05
C ALA A 47 5.05 -6.88 8.64
N ARG A 48 4.35 -5.80 9.01
CA ARG A 48 3.01 -5.48 8.58
C ARG A 48 3.07 -4.21 7.75
N THR A 49 2.37 -4.19 6.61
CA THR A 49 2.28 -2.99 5.77
C THR A 49 0.85 -2.48 5.73
N TRP A 50 0.69 -1.23 6.16
CA TRP A 50 -0.56 -0.49 6.10
C TRP A 50 -0.62 0.32 4.81
N SER A 51 -1.76 0.28 4.14
CA SER A 51 -2.09 1.18 3.02
C SER A 51 -2.89 2.35 3.59
N ILE A 52 -2.31 3.54 3.57
CA ILE A 52 -2.92 4.75 4.13
C ILE A 52 -2.96 5.80 3.05
N GLY A 53 -4.15 6.34 2.77
CA GLY A 53 -4.30 7.20 1.61
C GLY A 53 -5.39 8.24 1.75
N GLN A 54 -5.41 9.15 0.78
CA GLN A 54 -6.39 10.21 0.65
C GLN A 54 -6.72 10.40 -0.82
N LEU A 55 -7.98 10.67 -1.11
CA LEU A 55 -8.47 10.94 -2.45
C LEU A 55 -9.47 12.08 -2.47
N HIS A 56 -9.53 12.74 -3.62
CA HIS A 56 -10.43 13.84 -3.92
C HIS A 56 -11.03 13.61 -5.31
N ILE A 57 -12.32 13.25 -5.35
CA ILE A 57 -13.08 13.06 -6.59
C ILE A 57 -14.29 13.98 -6.58
N GLY A 58 -14.29 14.97 -7.48
CA GLY A 58 -15.31 16.01 -7.50
C GLY A 58 -15.35 16.77 -6.16
N ARG A 59 -16.48 16.72 -5.46
CA ARG A 59 -16.64 17.34 -4.13
C ARG A 59 -16.33 16.40 -2.97
N LEU A 60 -16.08 15.12 -3.25
CA LEU A 60 -15.85 14.11 -2.23
C LEU A 60 -14.36 14.03 -1.92
N ARG A 61 -14.00 14.44 -0.69
CA ARG A 61 -12.71 14.13 -0.06
C ARG A 61 -12.91 12.95 0.88
N ALA A 62 -12.05 11.95 0.78
CA ALA A 62 -12.05 10.82 1.70
C ALA A 62 -10.61 10.35 1.95
N SER A 63 -10.37 9.83 3.15
CA SER A 63 -9.11 9.23 3.54
C SER A 63 -9.36 7.80 4.01
N TYR A 64 -8.36 6.94 3.93
CA TYR A 64 -8.50 5.56 4.35
C TYR A 64 -7.25 5.08 5.07
N PHE A 65 -7.47 4.02 5.83
CA PHE A 65 -6.43 3.11 6.26
C PHE A 65 -6.82 1.69 5.85
N GLY A 66 -5.84 0.82 5.75
CA GLY A 66 -6.07 -0.57 5.39
C GLY A 66 -4.82 -1.41 5.55
N ILE A 67 -4.99 -2.72 5.45
CA ILE A 67 -3.92 -3.70 5.61
C ILE A 67 -3.62 -4.31 4.23
N GLN A 68 -2.34 -4.39 3.87
CA GLN A 68 -1.92 -5.13 2.69
C GLN A 68 -1.82 -6.61 3.00
N ARG A 69 -2.16 -7.44 2.02
CA ARG A 69 -1.99 -8.89 2.06
C ARG A 69 -0.99 -9.29 1.00
N THR A 70 -0.24 -10.35 1.28
CA THR A 70 0.60 -11.01 0.28
C THR A 70 -0.10 -12.26 -0.24
N THR A 71 0.26 -12.64 -1.46
CA THR A 71 -0.11 -13.89 -2.09
C THR A 71 1.14 -14.48 -2.74
N ARG A 72 1.08 -15.73 -3.20
CA ARG A 72 2.19 -16.35 -3.92
C ARG A 72 1.95 -16.28 -5.41
N ASP A 73 2.97 -15.86 -6.15
CA ASP A 73 2.96 -15.93 -7.61
C ASP A 73 3.16 -17.38 -8.10
N ARG A 74 3.16 -17.56 -9.44
CA ARG A 74 3.40 -18.88 -10.07
C ARG A 74 4.78 -19.47 -9.80
N HIS A 75 5.73 -18.66 -9.31
CA HIS A 75 7.09 -19.07 -8.96
C HIS A 75 7.25 -19.32 -7.44
N GLY A 76 6.17 -19.12 -6.66
CA GLY A 76 6.15 -19.29 -5.22
C GLY A 76 6.72 -18.10 -4.45
N ALA A 77 7.00 -16.98 -5.11
CA ALA A 77 7.46 -15.75 -4.48
C ALA A 77 6.28 -14.98 -3.86
N ASP A 78 6.52 -14.35 -2.71
CA ASP A 78 5.52 -13.50 -2.07
C ASP A 78 5.39 -12.18 -2.86
N VAL A 79 4.19 -11.91 -3.34
CA VAL A 79 3.80 -10.72 -4.09
C VAL A 79 2.59 -10.05 -3.46
N TYR A 80 2.27 -8.84 -3.88
CA TYR A 80 1.07 -8.15 -3.41
C TYR A 80 -0.19 -8.93 -3.78
N GLY A 81 -1.00 -9.29 -2.78
CA GLY A 81 -2.24 -10.06 -2.92
C GLY A 81 -3.51 -9.24 -2.77
N GLY A 82 -3.39 -7.93 -2.56
CA GLY A 82 -4.52 -7.04 -2.33
C GLY A 82 -4.49 -6.31 -0.99
N SER A 83 -5.57 -5.59 -0.72
CA SER A 83 -5.73 -4.80 0.52
C SER A 83 -7.19 -4.78 0.95
N SER A 84 -7.43 -4.80 2.25
CA SER A 84 -8.71 -4.36 2.83
C SER A 84 -8.53 -2.97 3.41
N ILE A 85 -9.45 -2.07 3.08
CA ILE A 85 -9.41 -0.67 3.49
C ILE A 85 -10.73 -0.27 4.14
N THR A 86 -10.65 0.69 5.05
CA THR A 86 -11.78 1.45 5.58
C THR A 86 -11.62 2.89 5.12
N LEU A 87 -12.51 3.32 4.22
CA LEU A 87 -12.55 4.67 3.68
C LEU A 87 -13.53 5.52 4.48
N VAL A 88 -13.09 6.70 4.90
CA VAL A 88 -13.84 7.65 5.73
C VAL A 88 -13.88 9.00 5.03
N ARG A 89 -15.02 9.69 5.06
CA ARG A 89 -15.09 11.07 4.53
C ARG A 89 -14.16 12.00 5.29
N GLY A 90 -13.49 12.91 4.56
CA GLY A 90 -12.63 13.93 5.14
C GLY A 90 -11.14 13.67 5.00
N GLY A 91 -10.34 14.45 5.74
CA GLY A 91 -8.88 14.36 5.74
C GLY A 91 -8.34 13.24 6.62
N PHE A 92 -7.02 13.20 6.82
CA PHE A 92 -6.40 12.20 7.72
C PHE A 92 -6.86 12.36 9.16
N ASP A 93 -7.20 13.58 9.58
CA ASP A 93 -7.81 13.88 10.88
C ASP A 93 -9.14 13.16 11.10
N ALA A 94 -9.91 12.93 10.03
CA ALA A 94 -11.17 12.19 10.10
C ALA A 94 -10.98 10.69 10.40
N LEU A 95 -9.75 10.16 10.29
CA LEU A 95 -9.47 8.76 10.63
C LEU A 95 -9.39 8.53 12.15
N GLU A 96 -9.02 9.55 12.93
CA GLU A 96 -8.73 9.42 14.36
C GLU A 96 -9.86 8.75 15.18
N PRO A 97 -11.15 9.13 15.02
CA PRO A 97 -12.24 8.49 15.76
C PRO A 97 -12.38 6.99 15.49
N HIS A 98 -11.93 6.53 14.32
CA HIS A 98 -12.06 5.14 13.88
C HIS A 98 -10.88 4.26 14.27
N VAL A 99 -9.79 4.85 14.78
CA VAL A 99 -8.54 4.15 15.13
C VAL A 99 -8.11 4.39 16.58
N ALA A 100 -8.92 5.07 17.38
CA ALA A 100 -8.60 5.40 18.78
C ALA A 100 -8.25 4.18 19.63
N GLY A 101 -8.83 3.01 19.33
CA GLY A 101 -8.55 1.73 19.99
C GLY A 101 -7.30 1.00 19.50
N ASP A 102 -6.70 1.41 18.37
CA ASP A 102 -5.53 0.78 17.77
C ASP A 102 -4.35 1.77 17.73
N ALA A 103 -3.53 1.73 18.78
CA ALA A 103 -2.35 2.58 18.88
C ALA A 103 -1.31 2.33 17.77
N SER A 104 -1.27 1.12 17.21
CA SER A 104 -0.32 0.76 16.15
C SER A 104 -0.73 1.42 14.84
N LEU A 105 -2.01 1.29 14.48
CA LEU A 105 -2.58 1.91 13.30
C LEU A 105 -2.57 3.44 13.40
N ARG A 106 -2.93 4.00 14.55
CA ARG A 106 -2.84 5.44 14.79
C ARG A 106 -1.41 5.98 14.59
N ARG A 107 -0.39 5.23 15.03
CA ARG A 107 1.01 5.56 14.75
C ARG A 107 1.31 5.53 13.26
N ALA A 108 0.84 4.49 12.54
CA ALA A 108 1.06 4.38 11.10
C ALA A 108 0.43 5.56 10.34
N ILE A 109 -0.79 5.98 10.71
CA ILE A 109 -1.46 7.17 10.16
C ILE A 109 -0.64 8.43 10.44
N GLY A 110 -0.11 8.58 11.64
CA GLY A 110 0.78 9.70 11.97
C GLY A 110 2.00 9.80 11.03
N PHE A 111 2.65 8.67 10.73
CA PHE A 111 3.77 8.64 9.78
C PHE A 111 3.36 9.01 8.36
N ALA A 112 2.21 8.50 7.88
CA ALA A 112 1.67 8.86 6.57
C ALA A 112 1.35 10.36 6.48
N SER A 113 0.72 10.94 7.51
CA SER A 113 0.38 12.37 7.57
C SER A 113 1.63 13.25 7.56
N VAL A 114 2.64 12.94 8.36
CA VAL A 114 3.90 13.70 8.36
C VAL A 114 4.60 13.65 7.00
N TYR A 115 4.62 12.47 6.36
CA TYR A 115 5.17 12.34 5.01
C TYR A 115 4.37 13.15 3.99
N HIS A 116 3.03 13.08 4.04
CA HIS A 116 2.14 13.83 3.17
C HIS A 116 2.42 15.34 3.26
N ASP A 117 2.43 15.88 4.47
CA ASP A 117 2.66 17.31 4.70
C ASP A 117 4.05 17.74 4.22
N ALA A 118 5.08 16.94 4.51
CA ALA A 118 6.44 17.21 4.05
C ALA A 118 6.55 17.19 2.51
N ALA A 119 5.88 16.23 1.85
CA ALA A 119 5.90 16.13 0.40
C ALA A 119 5.17 17.33 -0.25
N PHE A 120 4.00 17.71 0.25
CA PHE A 120 3.26 18.86 -0.25
C PHE A 120 3.98 20.19 0.02
N ALA A 121 4.67 20.32 1.16
CA ALA A 121 5.49 21.49 1.45
C ALA A 121 6.75 21.60 0.57
N SER A 122 7.25 20.49 0.05
CA SER A 122 8.48 20.45 -0.76
C SER A 122 8.27 20.83 -2.23
N PHE A 123 7.03 20.74 -2.72
CA PHE A 123 6.71 20.97 -4.14
C PHE A 123 5.59 22.00 -4.28
N GLU A 124 5.96 23.25 -4.53
CA GLU A 124 4.99 24.33 -4.73
C GLU A 124 4.04 24.02 -5.89
N GLY A 125 2.75 24.24 -5.66
CA GLY A 125 1.70 24.01 -6.66
C GLY A 125 1.36 22.53 -6.91
N ILE A 126 1.92 21.60 -6.12
CA ILE A 126 1.59 20.18 -6.28
C ILE A 126 0.12 19.92 -5.97
N PHE A 127 -0.48 19.07 -6.79
CA PHE A 127 -1.83 18.58 -6.61
C PHE A 127 -1.85 17.08 -6.89
N ALA A 128 -2.42 16.32 -5.96
CA ALA A 128 -2.66 14.89 -6.13
C ALA A 128 -4.10 14.58 -5.73
N SER A 129 -4.93 14.21 -6.71
CA SER A 129 -6.31 13.77 -6.47
C SER A 129 -6.39 12.40 -5.79
N ARG A 130 -5.26 11.69 -5.69
CA ARG A 130 -5.10 10.42 -4.99
C ARG A 130 -3.68 10.32 -4.46
N CYS A 131 -3.54 10.00 -3.19
CA CYS A 131 -2.29 9.63 -2.53
C CYS A 131 -2.47 8.30 -1.78
N ASN A 132 -1.49 7.41 -1.85
CA ASN A 132 -1.35 6.25 -0.97
C ASN A 132 0.08 6.20 -0.43
N TYR A 133 0.21 5.77 0.81
CA TYR A 133 1.46 5.57 1.52
C TYR A 133 1.46 4.16 2.10
N ASP A 134 2.49 3.39 1.75
CA ASP A 134 2.70 2.06 2.31
C ASP A 134 3.54 2.25 3.58
N VAL A 135 2.92 2.07 4.75
CA VAL A 135 3.56 2.27 6.04
C VAL A 135 3.87 0.93 6.66
N VAL A 136 5.16 0.62 6.78
CA VAL A 136 5.62 -0.65 7.37
C VAL A 136 5.80 -0.51 8.87
N GLN A 137 5.42 -1.54 9.61
CA GLN A 137 5.71 -1.74 11.03
C GLN A 137 6.30 -3.12 11.26
N GLY A 138 7.33 -3.24 12.08
CA GLY A 138 7.96 -4.52 12.39
C GLY A 138 9.20 -4.35 13.25
N ARG A 139 9.89 -5.46 13.54
CA ARG A 139 11.08 -5.47 14.39
C ARG A 139 12.35 -5.48 13.57
N ASP A 140 13.29 -4.59 13.88
CA ASP A 140 14.63 -4.65 13.29
C ASP A 140 15.45 -5.84 13.83
N ALA A 141 16.72 -5.94 13.41
CA ALA A 141 17.62 -7.01 13.83
C ALA A 141 17.85 -7.05 15.35
N ASP A 142 17.82 -5.90 16.01
CA ASP A 142 17.97 -5.76 17.47
C ASP A 142 16.66 -6.02 18.23
N GLY A 143 15.56 -6.27 17.50
CA GLY A 143 14.24 -6.54 18.06
C GLY A 143 13.43 -5.26 18.39
N VAL A 144 13.95 -4.09 18.01
CA VAL A 144 13.31 -2.79 18.24
C VAL A 144 12.19 -2.60 17.23
N GLU A 145 11.00 -2.22 17.73
CA GLU A 145 9.87 -1.85 16.89
C GLU A 145 10.20 -0.61 16.06
N ARG A 146 10.02 -0.72 14.74
CA ARG A 146 10.20 0.35 13.77
C ARG A 146 8.88 0.61 13.06
N THR A 147 8.67 1.87 12.68
CA THR A 147 7.58 2.31 11.81
C THR A 147 8.15 3.29 10.81
N GLY A 148 7.75 3.18 9.54
CA GLY A 148 8.22 4.08 8.49
C GLY A 148 7.36 4.02 7.24
N VAL A 149 7.33 5.12 6.49
CA VAL A 149 6.75 5.12 5.14
C VAL A 149 7.75 4.46 4.20
N LEU A 150 7.37 3.32 3.64
CA LEU A 150 8.17 2.50 2.74
C LEU A 150 8.21 3.08 1.33
N GLU A 151 7.02 3.45 0.83
CA GLU A 151 6.83 4.05 -0.49
C GLU A 151 5.58 4.91 -0.56
N GLN A 152 5.54 5.79 -1.56
CA GLN A 152 4.35 6.54 -1.94
C GLN A 152 3.87 6.07 -3.32
N SER A 153 2.55 6.05 -3.51
CA SER A 153 1.93 5.76 -4.79
C SER A 153 0.79 6.74 -5.07
N TRP A 154 1.08 7.76 -5.89
CA TRP A 154 0.13 8.80 -6.31
C TRP A 154 -0.37 8.59 -7.74
N ARG A 155 -0.67 7.33 -8.06
CA ARG A 155 -1.22 6.87 -9.34
C ARG A 155 -2.27 5.81 -9.08
N VAL A 156 -3.01 5.38 -10.10
CA VAL A 156 -3.83 4.16 -9.98
C VAL A 156 -2.92 2.97 -9.63
N GLY A 157 -3.33 2.16 -8.66
CA GLY A 157 -2.52 1.06 -8.12
C GLY A 157 -3.37 -0.05 -7.50
N GLY A 158 -2.73 -0.94 -6.75
CA GLY A 158 -3.36 -2.15 -6.19
C GLY A 158 -4.61 -1.85 -5.36
N ALA A 159 -4.56 -0.83 -4.49
CA ALA A 159 -5.68 -0.42 -3.64
C ALA A 159 -6.86 0.23 -4.40
N SER A 160 -6.68 0.65 -5.65
CA SER A 160 -7.64 1.54 -6.33
C SER A 160 -9.01 0.93 -6.59
N ALA A 161 -9.09 -0.39 -6.81
CA ALA A 161 -10.38 -1.03 -6.98
C ALA A 161 -11.21 -1.03 -5.68
N ALA A 162 -10.56 -1.22 -4.53
CA ALA A 162 -11.19 -1.11 -3.21
C ALA A 162 -11.61 0.35 -2.92
N GLU A 163 -10.75 1.32 -3.25
CA GLU A 163 -11.08 2.75 -3.13
C GLU A 163 -12.37 3.09 -3.89
N LEU A 164 -12.47 2.64 -5.15
CA LEU A 164 -13.64 2.90 -5.98
C LEU A 164 -14.90 2.23 -5.44
N ALA A 165 -14.81 0.97 -4.99
CA ALA A 165 -15.93 0.27 -4.37
C ALA A 165 -16.47 1.03 -3.14
N ALA A 166 -15.59 1.40 -2.21
CA ALA A 166 -15.95 2.16 -1.02
C ALA A 166 -16.48 3.57 -1.37
N LEU A 167 -15.90 4.22 -2.37
CA LEU A 167 -16.35 5.51 -2.87
C LEU A 167 -17.76 5.47 -3.45
N HIS A 168 -18.10 4.41 -4.19
CA HIS A 168 -19.46 4.23 -4.71
C HIS A 168 -20.48 4.14 -3.57
N ALA A 169 -20.19 3.38 -2.51
CA ALA A 169 -21.05 3.32 -1.33
C ALA A 169 -21.22 4.69 -0.66
N LEU A 170 -20.13 5.45 -0.46
CA LEU A 170 -20.20 6.80 0.08
C LEU A 170 -20.93 7.77 -0.86
N ARG A 171 -20.85 7.61 -2.16
CA ARG A 171 -21.58 8.48 -3.09
C ARG A 171 -23.09 8.19 -3.04
N ASP A 172 -23.46 6.91 -3.03
CA ASP A 172 -24.84 6.46 -3.14
C ASP A 172 -25.61 6.64 -1.83
N GLU A 173 -24.91 6.66 -0.69
CA GLU A 173 -25.47 6.93 0.64
C GLU A 173 -24.80 8.17 1.28
N PRO A 174 -25.32 9.41 1.04
CA PRO A 174 -24.69 10.63 1.54
C PRO A 174 -24.54 10.73 3.07
N ALA A 175 -25.42 10.06 3.83
CA ALA A 175 -25.37 10.01 5.29
C ALA A 175 -24.34 8.98 5.82
N ARG A 176 -23.84 8.08 4.97
CA ARG A 176 -22.82 7.10 5.34
C ARG A 176 -21.48 7.79 5.55
N GLU A 177 -20.88 7.60 6.72
CA GLU A 177 -19.61 8.24 7.10
C GLU A 177 -18.38 7.48 6.59
N LYS A 178 -18.46 6.14 6.59
CA LYS A 178 -17.38 5.23 6.20
C LYS A 178 -17.89 4.05 5.34
N ALA A 179 -17.00 3.47 4.56
CA ALA A 179 -17.25 2.23 3.84
C ALA A 179 -15.97 1.38 3.82
N SER A 180 -16.14 0.09 4.09
CA SER A 180 -15.05 -0.88 4.01
C SER A 180 -15.10 -1.62 2.69
N ALA A 181 -13.95 -1.87 2.10
CA ALA A 181 -13.82 -2.59 0.85
C ALA A 181 -12.52 -3.36 0.81
N GLU A 182 -12.45 -4.36 -0.04
CA GLU A 182 -11.20 -5.01 -0.37
C GLU A 182 -10.98 -5.13 -1.86
N THR A 183 -9.72 -5.31 -2.20
CA THR A 183 -9.24 -5.71 -3.51
C THR A 183 -8.36 -6.92 -3.32
N VAL A 184 -8.46 -7.90 -4.20
CA VAL A 184 -7.80 -9.20 -4.07
C VAL A 184 -7.21 -9.60 -5.43
N GLU A 185 -5.98 -10.10 -5.38
CA GLU A 185 -5.23 -10.62 -6.53
C GLU A 185 -4.96 -12.12 -6.33
N LEU A 186 -5.47 -12.94 -7.25
CA LEU A 186 -5.38 -14.39 -7.21
C LEU A 186 -4.57 -14.90 -8.40
N HIS A 187 -3.51 -15.66 -8.15
CA HIS A 187 -2.66 -16.29 -9.18
C HIS A 187 -3.07 -17.74 -9.44
N CYS A 188 -4.28 -17.94 -9.95
CA CYS A 188 -4.76 -19.26 -10.36
C CYS A 188 -5.73 -19.16 -11.53
N ALA A 189 -5.87 -20.29 -12.24
CA ALA A 189 -6.85 -20.41 -13.31
C ALA A 189 -8.24 -20.60 -12.70
N ASP A 190 -9.16 -19.70 -13.04
CA ASP A 190 -10.59 -19.74 -12.71
C ASP A 190 -10.90 -19.96 -11.20
N PRO A 191 -10.54 -19.01 -10.32
CA PRO A 191 -10.88 -19.11 -8.90
C PRO A 191 -12.39 -19.00 -8.67
N GLU A 192 -12.86 -19.72 -7.65
CA GLU A 192 -14.13 -19.41 -7.00
C GLU A 192 -14.05 -18.01 -6.39
N LEU A 193 -15.07 -17.20 -6.67
CA LEU A 193 -15.14 -15.81 -6.22
C LEU A 193 -16.22 -15.66 -5.15
N PRO A 194 -16.00 -14.79 -4.15
CA PRO A 194 -17.05 -14.50 -3.19
C PRO A 194 -18.23 -13.78 -3.85
N GLU A 195 -19.39 -13.87 -3.21
CA GLU A 195 -20.55 -13.08 -3.60
C GLU A 195 -20.23 -11.58 -3.56
N GLY A 196 -20.79 -10.82 -4.51
CA GLY A 196 -20.53 -9.39 -4.63
C GLY A 196 -19.15 -9.01 -5.18
N ALA A 197 -18.32 -9.98 -5.59
CA ALA A 197 -17.04 -9.71 -6.24
C ALA A 197 -17.23 -8.98 -7.58
N PHE A 198 -16.72 -7.76 -7.67
CA PHE A 198 -16.55 -7.03 -8.92
C PHE A 198 -15.21 -7.40 -9.56
N VAL A 199 -15.25 -8.29 -10.55
CA VAL A 199 -14.06 -8.70 -11.32
C VAL A 199 -13.68 -7.61 -12.31
N HIS A 200 -12.53 -6.98 -12.09
CA HIS A 200 -12.01 -5.96 -13.00
C HIS A 200 -10.87 -6.48 -13.89
N PHE A 201 -10.33 -7.68 -13.60
CA PHE A 201 -9.42 -8.37 -14.50
C PHE A 201 -9.50 -9.88 -14.33
N ARG A 202 -9.53 -10.62 -15.44
CA ARG A 202 -9.37 -12.07 -15.48
C ARG A 202 -8.71 -12.45 -16.80
N GLY A 203 -7.55 -13.07 -16.74
CA GLY A 203 -6.79 -13.41 -17.95
C GLY A 203 -5.46 -14.08 -17.63
N VAL A 204 -4.62 -14.19 -18.65
CA VAL A 204 -3.24 -14.68 -18.52
C VAL A 204 -2.31 -13.51 -18.75
N ASP A 205 -1.56 -13.14 -17.72
CA ASP A 205 -0.47 -12.18 -17.82
C ASP A 205 0.82 -12.90 -18.24
N GLU A 206 1.61 -12.29 -19.12
CA GLU A 206 2.84 -12.90 -19.64
C GLU A 206 3.89 -13.15 -18.54
N HIS A 207 3.95 -12.28 -17.53
CA HIS A 207 4.91 -12.33 -16.43
C HIS A 207 4.41 -13.13 -15.23
N VAL A 208 3.11 -13.10 -14.92
CA VAL A 208 2.58 -13.75 -13.71
C VAL A 208 1.63 -14.92 -13.96
N GLY A 209 1.25 -15.17 -15.21
CA GLY A 209 0.40 -16.30 -15.61
C GLY A 209 -1.09 -16.02 -15.40
N PRO A 210 -1.92 -17.07 -15.25
CA PRO A 210 -3.34 -16.91 -14.95
C PRO A 210 -3.56 -16.08 -13.69
N ILE A 211 -4.36 -15.03 -13.83
CA ILE A 211 -4.59 -14.06 -12.76
C ILE A 211 -6.04 -13.55 -12.79
N THR A 212 -6.63 -13.43 -11.61
CA THR A 212 -7.92 -12.77 -11.40
C THR A 212 -7.75 -11.67 -10.36
N LYS A 213 -8.27 -10.48 -10.68
CA LYS A 213 -8.33 -9.34 -9.75
C LYS A 213 -9.78 -8.90 -9.59
N TYR A 214 -10.22 -8.81 -8.35
CA TYR A 214 -11.56 -8.34 -8.01
C TYR A 214 -11.52 -7.38 -6.83
N ALA A 215 -12.58 -6.59 -6.70
CA ALA A 215 -12.85 -5.84 -5.49
C ALA A 215 -14.26 -6.12 -4.99
N ARG A 216 -14.51 -5.89 -3.71
CA ARG A 216 -15.87 -5.94 -3.14
C ARG A 216 -16.00 -4.99 -1.96
N LEU A 217 -17.22 -4.54 -1.73
CA LEU A 217 -17.59 -3.93 -0.46
C LEU A 217 -17.59 -5.00 0.62
N LEU A 218 -17.19 -4.62 1.82
CA LEU A 218 -17.27 -5.45 3.01
C LEU A 218 -18.44 -4.94 3.86
N ASP A 219 -19.24 -5.87 4.37
CA ASP A 219 -20.28 -5.54 5.35
C ASP A 219 -19.62 -5.20 6.69
N ASP A 220 -20.32 -4.45 7.55
CA ASP A 220 -19.79 -4.09 8.88
C ASP A 220 -19.49 -5.32 9.77
N ALA A 221 -20.02 -6.51 9.43
CA ALA A 221 -19.71 -7.78 10.07
C ALA A 221 -18.40 -8.43 9.59
N ASP A 222 -17.88 -8.00 8.43
CA ASP A 222 -16.67 -8.52 7.78
C ASP A 222 -15.45 -7.57 7.92
N ALA A 223 -15.62 -6.43 8.60
CA ALA A 223 -14.65 -5.35 8.74
C ALA A 223 -13.90 -5.33 10.08
#